data_AF-A0A1Y1MSI9-F1
#
_entry.id   AF-A0A1Y1MSI9-F1
#
_cell.length_a   1.000
_cell.length_b   1.000
_cell.length_c   1.000
_cell.angle_alpha   90.00
_cell.angle_beta   90.00
_cell.angle_gamma   90.00
#
_symmetry.space_group_name_H-M   'P 1'
#
loop_
_entity.id
_entity.type
_entity.pdbx_description
1 polymer ?
#
loop_
_entity_poly.entity_id
_entity_poly.type
_entity_poly.pdbx_seq_one_letter_code
_entity_poly.pdbx_strand_id
1 'polypeptide(L)'
;MADVFVILRIIFICGALASAQKCTPTFQNALVTVSGSVPTFTRRVSGCINSKSLGVRNNNRITIEVRNQAIDALNRAAVSDIQVEELHIIHNHIQMIKEGAFLNLPILRMLYLDNNHLTSLERYSFEGLPSLRGIYLRHNSINAIFANTFVNLPSLSMLFLDNNNLKTFNQNWFSSTPELKWLLLDDNQITFIGMAAFQDLPSLESLGFEGNKLSHIHPDAFHGLPQLSELILGKNQLSSFNIQLKELPNLYRLGINQNRFTHIPISVFDVVRNSLKEIWIYSNPLQCSCVDEFVIWGEKYNIEVRWKCEDREIYCLLPLSGETDCAKRGESEFNATYIDLFQSECLVL
;
A
#
# COMPACT_ATOMS: atom_id res chain seq x y z
N MET A 1 -44.14 25.88 41.06
CA MET A 1 -42.97 26.50 40.39
C MET A 1 -41.70 26.26 41.22
N ALA A 2 -41.34 24.99 41.38
CA ALA A 2 -40.10 24.56 42.02
C ALA A 2 -39.84 23.14 41.52
N ASP A 3 -39.29 23.01 40.30
CA ASP A 3 -38.68 21.76 39.77
C ASP A 3 -38.05 21.96 38.37
N VAL A 4 -37.27 23.04 38.20
CA VAL A 4 -36.48 23.24 36.97
C VAL A 4 -35.01 23.60 37.27
N PHE A 5 -34.66 23.91 38.52
CA PHE A 5 -33.31 24.39 38.88
C PHE A 5 -32.34 23.32 39.40
N VAL A 6 -32.75 22.06 39.56
CA VAL A 6 -31.86 20.97 40.07
C VAL A 6 -31.20 20.17 38.93
N ILE A 7 -31.73 20.21 37.70
CA ILE A 7 -31.19 19.42 36.58
C ILE A 7 -29.97 20.10 35.91
N LEU A 8 -29.81 21.43 36.03
CA LEU A 8 -28.67 22.15 35.46
C LEU A 8 -27.37 22.09 36.28
N ARG A 9 -27.40 21.56 37.52
CA ARG A 9 -26.18 21.36 38.33
C ARG A 9 -25.56 19.97 38.24
N ILE A 10 -26.25 19.01 37.61
CA ILE A 10 -25.72 17.64 37.40
C ILE A 10 -24.98 17.52 36.06
N ILE A 11 -25.24 18.41 35.10
CA ILE A 11 -24.56 18.40 33.78
C ILE A 11 -23.15 19.03 33.84
N PHE A 12 -22.81 19.78 34.90
CA PHE A 12 -21.48 20.40 35.07
C PHE A 12 -20.49 19.60 35.95
N ILE A 13 -20.84 18.39 36.40
CA ILE A 13 -19.94 17.54 37.21
C ILE A 13 -19.46 16.29 36.43
N CYS A 14 -20.01 16.00 35.24
CA CYS A 14 -19.47 14.99 34.32
C CYS A 14 -18.42 15.53 33.33
N GLY A 15 -17.95 16.78 33.51
CA GLY A 15 -16.93 17.43 32.66
C GLY A 15 -15.55 17.58 33.33
N ALA A 16 -15.38 17.09 34.56
CA ALA A 16 -14.14 17.28 35.35
C ALA A 16 -13.58 15.97 35.94
N LEU A 17 -13.86 14.84 35.29
CA LEU A 17 -13.19 13.56 35.52
C LEU A 17 -12.81 12.91 34.18
N ALA A 18 -12.23 13.70 33.27
CA ALA A 18 -11.17 13.14 32.45
C ALA A 18 -10.03 12.83 33.44
N SER A 19 -10.06 11.62 34.01
CA SER A 19 -8.89 11.01 34.63
C SER A 19 -7.69 11.41 33.79
N ALA A 20 -6.68 12.04 34.38
CA ALA A 20 -5.40 12.23 33.71
C ALA A 20 -4.92 10.84 33.29
N GLN A 21 -5.25 10.47 32.05
CA GLN A 21 -5.32 9.08 31.66
C GLN A 21 -3.87 8.68 31.38
N LYS A 22 -3.21 8.21 32.45
CA LYS A 22 -1.77 7.97 32.51
C LYS A 22 -1.35 7.15 31.30
N CYS A 23 -0.26 7.57 30.67
CA CYS A 23 0.33 6.80 29.59
C CYS A 23 0.80 5.43 30.11
N THR A 24 0.72 4.42 29.26
CA THR A 24 1.28 3.10 29.55
C THR A 24 2.73 3.09 29.05
N PRO A 25 3.73 2.82 29.92
CA PRO A 25 5.13 2.85 29.53
C PRO A 25 5.40 2.03 28.26
N THR A 26 6.06 2.66 27.30
CA THR A 26 6.41 2.08 25.99
C THR A 26 7.92 2.05 25.81
N PHE A 27 8.58 3.13 26.19
CA PHE A 27 10.01 3.32 26.00
C PHE A 27 10.78 2.98 27.28
N GLN A 28 11.85 2.19 27.15
CA GLN A 28 12.74 1.87 28.27
C GLN A 28 14.13 2.40 27.96
N ASN A 29 14.49 3.54 28.55
CA ASN A 29 15.76 4.22 28.31
C ASN A 29 16.07 4.46 26.81
N ALA A 30 15.01 4.66 26.03
CA ALA A 30 15.04 4.78 24.58
C ALA A 30 15.72 6.08 24.16
N LEU A 31 16.68 6.00 23.25
CA LEU A 31 17.35 7.13 22.65
C LEU A 31 16.45 7.73 21.55
N VAL A 32 15.87 8.89 21.84
CA VAL A 32 14.96 9.62 20.93
C VAL A 32 15.71 10.78 20.29
N THR A 33 15.78 10.80 18.97
CA THR A 33 16.35 11.91 18.20
C THR A 33 15.24 12.86 17.79
N VAL A 34 15.49 14.16 17.97
CA VAL A 34 14.53 15.23 17.66
C VAL A 34 15.20 16.24 16.73
N SER A 35 14.52 16.60 15.65
CA SER A 35 14.96 17.59 14.66
C SER A 35 13.78 18.46 14.20
N GLY A 36 14.00 19.36 13.22
CA GLY A 36 12.97 20.24 12.67
C GLY A 36 13.20 21.70 13.06
N SER A 37 12.20 22.36 13.65
CA SER A 37 12.29 23.77 14.04
C SER A 37 13.17 24.05 15.27
N VAL A 38 13.91 23.05 15.76
CA VAL A 38 14.84 23.11 16.89
C VAL A 38 16.19 22.52 16.46
N PRO A 39 17.32 22.95 17.05
CA PRO A 39 18.60 22.30 16.81
C PRO A 39 18.49 20.79 17.11
N THR A 40 19.03 19.96 16.22
CA THR A 40 18.97 18.51 16.39
C THR A 40 19.58 18.10 17.71
N PHE A 41 18.84 17.33 18.50
CA PHE A 41 19.34 16.78 19.76
C PHE A 41 18.83 15.37 19.96
N THR A 42 19.43 14.69 20.92
CA THR A 42 19.05 13.34 21.31
C THR A 42 18.81 13.29 22.82
N ARG A 43 17.77 12.56 23.24
CA ARG A 43 17.40 12.43 24.66
C ARG A 43 16.98 11.00 24.98
N ARG A 44 17.41 10.52 26.15
CA ARG A 44 16.92 9.25 26.68
C ARG A 44 15.56 9.43 27.35
N VAL A 45 14.59 8.62 26.96
CA VAL A 45 13.21 8.65 27.46
C VAL A 45 12.86 7.28 28.05
N SER A 46 12.35 7.29 29.27
CA SER A 46 11.69 6.14 29.90
C SER A 46 10.22 6.50 30.15
N GLY A 47 9.32 5.58 29.83
CA GLY A 47 7.88 5.82 29.84
C GLY A 47 7.36 6.16 28.44
N CYS A 48 7.02 7.44 28.21
CA CYS A 48 6.26 7.88 27.04
C CYS A 48 6.85 9.17 26.46
N ILE A 49 6.70 9.37 25.15
CA ILE A 49 7.20 10.54 24.44
C ILE A 49 6.12 11.62 24.45
N ASN A 50 6.45 12.78 25.02
CA ASN A 50 5.63 13.99 24.98
C ASN A 50 6.52 15.23 25.15
N SER A 51 5.92 16.41 25.06
CA SER A 51 6.64 17.69 25.18
C SER A 51 7.44 17.82 26.48
N LYS A 52 6.89 17.31 27.60
CA LYS A 52 7.58 17.32 28.90
C LYS A 52 8.77 16.37 28.95
N SER A 53 8.62 15.13 28.46
CA SER A 53 9.73 14.16 28.47
C SER A 53 10.85 14.56 27.52
N LEU A 54 10.54 15.21 26.39
CA LEU A 54 11.52 15.75 25.47
C LEU A 54 12.05 17.14 25.82
N GLY A 55 11.38 17.87 26.72
CA GLY A 55 11.76 19.23 27.11
C GLY A 55 11.64 20.25 25.97
N VAL A 56 10.69 20.02 25.05
CA VAL A 56 10.42 20.89 23.90
C VAL A 56 9.15 21.70 24.15
N ARG A 57 9.08 22.89 23.56
CA ARG A 57 7.88 23.72 23.63
C ARG A 57 6.83 23.21 22.63
N ASN A 58 5.56 23.31 23.02
CA ASN A 58 4.42 22.87 22.22
C ASN A 58 4.16 23.69 20.94
N ASN A 59 4.99 24.65 20.57
CA ASN A 59 4.85 25.42 19.33
C ASN A 59 5.91 25.04 18.28
N ASN A 60 6.85 24.15 18.63
CA ASN A 60 7.89 23.71 17.72
C ASN A 60 7.34 22.60 16.81
N ARG A 61 7.54 22.74 15.50
CA ARG A 61 7.24 21.68 14.52
C ARG A 61 8.46 20.80 14.42
N ILE A 62 8.33 19.58 14.90
CA ILE A 62 9.48 18.67 15.04
C ILE A 62 9.28 17.36 14.29
N THR A 63 10.40 16.71 14.01
CA THR A 63 10.46 15.30 13.62
C THR A 63 11.04 14.50 14.78
N ILE A 64 10.46 13.33 15.04
CA ILE A 64 10.92 12.41 16.09
C ILE A 64 11.37 11.12 15.43
N GLU A 65 12.58 10.65 15.75
CA GLU A 65 13.12 9.36 15.32
C GLU A 65 13.47 8.49 16.52
N VAL A 66 13.01 7.25 16.47
CA VAL A 66 13.27 6.17 17.43
C VAL A 66 13.58 4.89 16.64
N ARG A 67 14.86 4.50 16.61
CA ARG A 67 15.34 3.44 15.72
C ARG A 67 16.32 2.48 16.40
N ASN A 68 16.26 1.19 16.06
CA ASN A 68 17.19 0.16 16.53
C ASN A 68 17.20 0.01 18.07
N GLN A 69 16.02 -0.02 18.70
CA GLN A 69 15.89 -0.01 20.16
C GLN A 69 15.07 -1.16 20.74
N ALA A 70 14.75 -2.17 19.91
CA ALA A 70 14.03 -3.37 20.32
C ALA A 70 12.72 -3.07 21.09
N ILE A 71 11.98 -2.04 20.67
CA ILE A 71 10.67 -1.72 21.26
C ILE A 71 9.66 -2.77 20.82
N ASP A 72 8.98 -3.43 21.77
CA ASP A 72 8.11 -4.58 21.49
C ASP A 72 6.65 -4.20 21.17
N ALA A 73 6.15 -3.09 21.70
CA ALA A 73 4.77 -2.66 21.50
C ALA A 73 4.62 -1.15 21.69
N LEU A 74 3.69 -0.52 20.95
CA LEU A 74 3.27 0.85 21.19
C LEU A 74 2.02 0.84 22.05
N ASN A 75 2.19 1.13 23.35
CA ASN A 75 1.08 1.15 24.29
C ASN A 75 0.33 2.48 24.26
N ARG A 76 -0.79 2.54 24.97
CA ARG A 76 -1.62 3.76 25.06
C ARG A 76 -0.78 4.98 25.47
N ALA A 77 -0.89 6.04 24.69
CA ALA A 77 -0.15 7.29 24.79
C ALA A 77 1.37 7.10 24.73
N ALA A 78 1.85 6.15 23.91
CA ALA A 78 3.26 6.00 23.59
C ALA A 78 3.83 7.35 23.13
N VAL A 79 3.15 8.01 22.19
CA VAL A 79 3.45 9.40 21.79
C VAL A 79 2.20 10.25 22.00
N SER A 80 2.32 11.29 22.83
CA SER A 80 1.19 12.19 23.08
C SER A 80 1.58 13.65 23.28
N ASP A 81 0.61 14.55 23.08
CA ASP A 81 0.66 15.95 23.51
C ASP A 81 1.93 16.69 23.03
N ILE A 82 2.24 16.52 21.74
CA ILE A 82 3.42 17.08 21.10
C ILE A 82 3.15 17.44 19.63
N GLN A 83 3.72 18.55 19.17
CA GLN A 83 3.57 19.04 17.79
C GLN A 83 4.61 18.38 16.87
N VAL A 84 4.40 17.11 16.55
CA VAL A 84 5.26 16.34 15.66
C VAL A 84 4.66 16.29 14.25
N GLU A 85 5.43 16.65 13.23
CA GLU A 85 5.00 16.55 11.81
C GLU A 85 5.32 15.17 11.22
N GLU A 86 6.45 14.58 11.62
CA GLU A 86 6.86 13.24 11.19
C GLU A 86 7.34 12.41 12.38
N LEU A 87 6.83 11.18 12.47
CA LEU A 87 7.18 10.24 13.52
C LEU A 87 7.77 8.98 12.89
N HIS A 88 9.04 8.74 13.17
CA HIS A 88 9.81 7.60 12.69
C HIS A 88 10.05 6.63 13.85
N ILE A 89 9.35 5.50 13.87
CA ILE A 89 9.56 4.41 14.84
C ILE A 89 9.88 3.14 14.07
N ILE A 90 11.09 3.11 13.51
CA ILE A 90 11.51 2.15 12.47
C ILE A 90 12.62 1.23 12.98
N HIS A 91 12.76 0.03 12.41
CA HIS A 91 13.79 -0.94 12.83
C HIS A 91 13.71 -1.25 14.34
N ASN A 92 12.51 -1.56 14.83
CA ASN A 92 12.28 -2.04 16.19
C ASN A 92 11.61 -3.42 16.14
N HIS A 93 11.12 -3.93 17.27
CA HIS A 93 10.47 -5.23 17.36
C HIS A 93 8.96 -5.09 17.58
N ILE A 94 8.35 -4.00 17.11
CA ILE A 94 6.99 -3.66 17.49
C ILE A 94 6.05 -4.70 16.89
N GLN A 95 5.39 -5.47 17.75
CA GLN A 95 4.45 -6.51 17.35
C GLN A 95 3.01 -5.99 17.29
N MET A 96 2.71 -4.92 18.04
CA MET A 96 1.37 -4.36 18.09
C MET A 96 1.33 -2.86 18.38
N ILE A 97 0.30 -2.22 17.84
CA ILE A 97 -0.11 -0.85 18.14
C ILE A 97 -1.40 -0.93 18.94
N LYS A 98 -1.39 -0.47 20.18
CA LYS A 98 -2.59 -0.42 21.00
C LYS A 98 -3.46 0.77 20.59
N GLU A 99 -4.76 0.63 20.81
CA GLU A 99 -5.70 1.75 20.70
C GLU A 99 -5.20 2.96 21.53
N GLY A 100 -5.22 4.13 20.91
CA GLY A 100 -4.73 5.36 21.51
C GLY A 100 -3.22 5.37 21.77
N ALA A 101 -2.41 4.61 21.02
CA ALA A 101 -0.94 4.72 21.07
C ALA A 101 -0.45 6.13 20.69
N PHE A 102 -1.16 6.79 19.78
CA PHE A 102 -0.91 8.14 19.31
C PHE A 102 -2.04 9.05 19.75
N LEU A 103 -1.81 9.97 20.71
CA LEU A 103 -2.85 10.85 21.22
C LEU A 103 -2.49 12.32 21.03
N ASN A 104 -3.46 13.13 20.60
CA ASN A 104 -3.31 14.58 20.51
C ASN A 104 -2.07 15.00 19.68
N LEU A 105 -1.95 14.43 18.48
CA LEU A 105 -0.91 14.74 17.49
C LEU A 105 -1.55 15.47 16.29
N PRO A 106 -2.05 16.70 16.46
CA PRO A 106 -2.95 17.35 15.50
C PRO A 106 -2.29 17.67 14.15
N ILE A 107 -0.96 17.74 14.12
CA ILE A 107 -0.18 18.09 12.92
C ILE A 107 0.66 16.93 12.38
N LEU A 108 0.51 15.71 12.91
CA LEU A 108 1.25 14.55 12.40
C LEU A 108 0.80 14.27 10.96
N ARG A 109 1.76 14.27 10.04
CA ARG A 109 1.53 14.07 8.61
C ARG A 109 2.06 12.73 8.13
N MET A 110 3.20 12.30 8.64
CA MET A 110 3.86 11.07 8.20
C MET A 110 4.18 10.18 9.40
N LEU A 111 3.74 8.93 9.34
CA LEU A 111 4.02 7.91 10.35
C LEU A 111 4.78 6.76 9.71
N TYR A 112 6.03 6.59 10.12
CA TYR A 112 6.91 5.52 9.65
C TYR A 112 7.05 4.44 10.72
N LEU A 113 6.62 3.25 10.37
CA LEU A 113 6.64 2.03 11.19
C LEU A 113 7.29 0.86 10.41
N ASP A 114 8.06 1.19 9.37
CA ASP A 114 8.77 0.21 8.55
C ASP A 114 9.79 -0.60 9.38
N ASN A 115 10.02 -1.84 8.96
CA ASN A 115 10.97 -2.74 9.60
C ASN A 115 10.64 -2.96 11.09
N ASN A 116 9.41 -3.40 11.35
CA ASN A 116 8.96 -3.85 12.67
C ASN A 116 8.41 -5.29 12.56
N HIS A 117 7.81 -5.81 13.62
CA HIS A 117 7.27 -7.17 13.66
C HIS A 117 5.73 -7.17 13.75
N LEU A 118 5.06 -6.15 13.20
CA LEU A 118 3.60 -6.02 13.30
C LEU A 118 2.95 -7.22 12.61
N THR A 119 2.07 -7.93 13.31
CA THR A 119 1.35 -9.10 12.77
C THR A 119 -0.07 -8.77 12.33
N SER A 120 -0.68 -7.77 12.96
CA SER A 120 -2.02 -7.27 12.64
C SER A 120 -2.10 -5.76 12.83
N LEU A 121 -3.04 -5.12 12.12
CA LEU A 121 -3.47 -3.76 12.40
C LEU A 121 -4.85 -3.80 13.04
N GLU A 122 -4.90 -3.44 14.32
CA GLU A 122 -6.11 -3.47 15.12
C GLU A 122 -7.03 -2.28 14.82
N ARG A 123 -8.32 -2.44 15.12
CA ARG A 123 -9.30 -1.34 15.06
C ARG A 123 -8.80 -0.10 15.82
N TYR A 124 -9.04 1.09 15.26
CA TYR A 124 -8.69 2.37 15.90
C TYR A 124 -7.19 2.58 16.19
N SER A 125 -6.28 1.76 15.61
CA SER A 125 -4.82 1.90 15.83
C SER A 125 -4.27 3.28 15.47
N PHE A 126 -4.90 3.96 14.52
CA PHE A 126 -4.49 5.27 14.01
C PHE A 126 -5.54 6.36 14.25
N GLU A 127 -6.54 6.12 15.10
CA GLU A 127 -7.62 7.08 15.33
C GLU A 127 -7.09 8.40 15.94
N GLY A 128 -7.74 9.52 15.60
CA GLY A 128 -7.43 10.83 16.19
C GLY A 128 -6.24 11.55 15.55
N LEU A 129 -5.88 11.18 14.32
CA LEU A 129 -4.78 11.78 13.56
C LEU A 129 -5.31 12.56 12.33
N PRO A 130 -5.91 13.75 12.53
CA PRO A 130 -6.69 14.45 11.50
C PRO A 130 -5.85 14.94 10.30
N SER A 131 -4.57 15.20 10.50
CA SER A 131 -3.64 15.69 9.46
C SER A 131 -2.80 14.58 8.82
N LEU A 132 -3.00 13.32 9.20
CA LEU A 132 -2.16 12.22 8.75
C LEU A 132 -2.37 11.96 7.27
N ARG A 133 -1.27 11.98 6.51
CA ARG A 133 -1.26 11.83 5.05
C ARG A 133 -0.62 10.52 4.62
N GLY A 134 0.40 10.06 5.33
CA GLY A 134 1.15 8.87 4.97
C GLY A 134 1.36 7.92 6.13
N ILE A 135 1.08 6.64 5.90
CA ILE A 135 1.41 5.53 6.81
C ILE A 135 2.33 4.56 6.07
N TYR A 136 3.50 4.31 6.64
CA TYR A 136 4.52 3.43 6.08
C TYR A 136 4.69 2.23 7.00
N LEU A 137 4.33 1.05 6.48
CA LEU A 137 4.29 -0.22 7.22
C LEU A 137 5.09 -1.31 6.50
N ARG A 138 6.09 -0.92 5.70
CA ARG A 138 6.84 -1.88 4.88
C ARG A 138 7.68 -2.81 5.74
N HIS A 139 7.95 -4.01 5.23
CA HIS A 139 8.80 -4.99 5.92
C HIS A 139 8.32 -5.27 7.34
N ASN A 140 7.05 -5.62 7.46
CA ASN A 140 6.43 -6.12 8.68
C ASN A 140 5.96 -7.57 8.45
N SER A 141 5.13 -8.11 9.34
CA SER A 141 4.56 -9.45 9.21
C SER A 141 3.02 -9.41 9.18
N ILE A 142 2.44 -8.31 8.69
CA ILE A 142 1.01 -8.04 8.77
C ILE A 142 0.27 -9.05 7.90
N ASN A 143 -0.59 -9.86 8.54
CA ASN A 143 -1.42 -10.86 7.87
C ASN A 143 -2.92 -10.57 8.03
N ALA A 144 -3.29 -9.60 8.89
CA ALA A 144 -4.66 -9.20 9.14
C ALA A 144 -4.77 -7.68 9.34
N ILE A 145 -5.73 -7.07 8.66
CA ILE A 145 -6.15 -5.68 8.89
C ILE A 145 -7.62 -5.74 9.31
N PHE A 146 -7.93 -5.20 10.48
CA PHE A 146 -9.30 -5.22 11.01
C PHE A 146 -10.12 -4.05 10.47
N ALA A 147 -11.45 -4.21 10.46
CA ALA A 147 -12.36 -3.11 10.12
C ALA A 147 -12.12 -1.90 11.05
N ASN A 148 -12.30 -0.69 10.52
CA ASN A 148 -12.07 0.57 11.22
C ASN A 148 -10.62 0.80 11.68
N THR A 149 -9.64 0.11 11.11
CA THR A 149 -8.21 0.40 11.34
C THR A 149 -7.86 1.83 10.91
N PHE A 150 -8.34 2.24 9.73
CA PHE A 150 -8.08 3.54 9.12
C PHE A 150 -9.28 4.50 9.24
N VAL A 151 -10.13 4.33 10.25
CA VAL A 151 -11.31 5.18 10.45
C VAL A 151 -10.90 6.60 10.83
N ASN A 152 -11.68 7.59 10.38
CA ASN A 152 -11.49 9.01 10.73
C ASN A 152 -10.10 9.56 10.36
N LEU A 153 -9.53 9.12 9.23
CA LEU A 153 -8.29 9.64 8.66
C LEU A 153 -8.57 10.44 7.36
N PRO A 154 -9.19 11.64 7.46
CA PRO A 154 -9.72 12.36 6.30
C PRO A 154 -8.65 12.88 5.33
N SER A 155 -7.39 12.94 5.75
CA SER A 155 -6.27 13.41 4.93
C SER A 155 -5.37 12.27 4.42
N LEU A 156 -5.70 11.01 4.70
CA LEU A 156 -4.83 9.89 4.36
C LEU A 156 -4.79 9.71 2.84
N SER A 157 -3.60 9.92 2.27
CA SER A 157 -3.36 9.86 0.83
C SER A 157 -2.39 8.74 0.45
N MET A 158 -1.53 8.29 1.36
CA MET A 158 -0.49 7.29 1.10
C MET A 158 -0.57 6.16 2.14
N LEU A 159 -0.70 4.93 1.66
CA LEU A 159 -0.60 3.74 2.49
C LEU A 159 0.33 2.73 1.82
N PHE A 160 1.40 2.38 2.54
CA PHE A 160 2.40 1.46 2.06
C PHE A 160 2.44 0.23 2.94
N LEU A 161 2.03 -0.90 2.37
CA LEU A 161 1.93 -2.21 3.01
C LEU A 161 2.84 -3.24 2.33
N ASP A 162 3.83 -2.77 1.57
CA ASP A 162 4.76 -3.61 0.83
C ASP A 162 5.52 -4.57 1.76
N ASN A 163 5.88 -5.76 1.27
CA ASN A 163 6.68 -6.71 2.02
C ASN A 163 6.00 -7.10 3.36
N ASN A 164 4.79 -7.62 3.27
CA ASN A 164 3.98 -8.13 4.39
C ASN A 164 3.41 -9.51 4.06
N ASN A 165 2.49 -10.02 4.88
CA ASN A 165 1.94 -11.37 4.78
C ASN A 165 0.44 -11.39 4.47
N LEU A 166 -0.10 -10.36 3.80
CA LEU A 166 -1.51 -10.28 3.46
C LEU A 166 -1.87 -11.35 2.42
N LYS A 167 -2.86 -12.19 2.72
CA LYS A 167 -3.31 -13.28 1.83
C LYS A 167 -4.54 -12.92 1.00
N THR A 168 -5.27 -11.90 1.43
CA THR A 168 -6.53 -11.45 0.83
C THR A 168 -6.54 -9.95 0.81
N PHE A 169 -7.23 -9.36 -0.18
CA PHE A 169 -7.60 -7.95 -0.16
C PHE A 169 -9.06 -7.82 0.31
N ASN A 170 -9.37 -6.81 1.14
CA ASN A 170 -10.74 -6.53 1.57
C ASN A 170 -11.04 -5.03 1.47
N GLN A 171 -12.05 -4.69 0.66
CA GLN A 171 -12.48 -3.30 0.43
C GLN A 171 -12.86 -2.56 1.71
N ASN A 172 -13.41 -3.27 2.71
CA ASN A 172 -13.92 -2.68 3.95
C ASN A 172 -12.82 -2.09 4.84
N TRP A 173 -11.54 -2.33 4.53
CA TRP A 173 -10.43 -1.64 5.18
C TRP A 173 -10.43 -0.14 4.91
N PHE A 174 -10.96 0.28 3.75
CA PHE A 174 -10.79 1.62 3.20
C PHE A 174 -12.10 2.42 3.08
N SER A 175 -13.20 1.94 3.66
CA SER A 175 -14.52 2.58 3.59
C SER A 175 -14.59 4.00 4.18
N SER A 176 -13.52 4.47 4.83
CA SER A 176 -13.42 5.81 5.43
C SER A 176 -12.18 6.59 4.97
N THR A 177 -11.55 6.17 3.87
CA THR A 177 -10.34 6.81 3.31
C THR A 177 -10.50 7.11 1.81
N PRO A 178 -11.52 7.90 1.40
CA PRO A 178 -11.77 8.18 -0.03
C PRO A 178 -10.68 9.01 -0.71
N GLU A 179 -9.83 9.69 0.08
CA GLU A 179 -8.72 10.52 -0.40
C GLU A 179 -7.42 9.73 -0.65
N LEU A 180 -7.44 8.39 -0.50
CA LEU A 180 -6.26 7.57 -0.72
C LEU A 180 -5.85 7.61 -2.20
N LYS A 181 -4.60 7.99 -2.45
CA LYS A 181 -4.01 8.16 -3.79
C LYS A 181 -2.99 7.07 -4.13
N TRP A 182 -2.21 6.65 -3.14
CA TRP A 182 -1.19 5.60 -3.29
C TRP A 182 -1.51 4.45 -2.34
N LEU A 183 -1.71 3.27 -2.91
CA LEU A 183 -1.86 2.02 -2.18
C LEU A 183 -0.90 0.99 -2.76
N LEU A 184 0.20 0.74 -2.05
CA LEU A 184 1.17 -0.27 -2.45
C LEU A 184 1.05 -1.50 -1.55
N LEU A 185 0.78 -2.63 -2.18
CA LEU A 185 0.60 -3.96 -1.57
C LEU A 185 1.62 -4.95 -2.15
N ASP A 186 2.77 -4.44 -2.62
CA ASP A 186 3.77 -5.25 -3.30
C ASP A 186 4.37 -6.28 -2.33
N ASP A 187 4.87 -7.39 -2.85
CA ASP A 187 5.49 -8.48 -2.08
C ASP A 187 4.63 -8.95 -0.89
N ASN A 188 3.34 -9.20 -1.16
CA ASN A 188 2.43 -9.86 -0.25
C ASN A 188 2.07 -11.26 -0.77
N GLN A 189 0.99 -11.87 -0.26
CA GLN A 189 0.56 -13.22 -0.63
C GLN A 189 -0.86 -13.25 -1.17
N ILE A 190 -1.33 -12.14 -1.76
CA ILE A 190 -2.70 -11.97 -2.22
C ILE A 190 -2.92 -12.84 -3.46
N THR A 191 -4.00 -13.63 -3.46
CA THR A 191 -4.26 -14.62 -4.53
C THR A 191 -5.36 -14.21 -5.51
N PHE A 192 -6.21 -13.26 -5.13
CA PHE A 192 -7.40 -12.87 -5.89
C PHE A 192 -7.82 -11.41 -5.60
N ILE A 193 -8.34 -10.73 -6.63
CA ILE A 193 -9.01 -9.42 -6.50
C ILE A 193 -10.48 -9.58 -6.93
N GLY A 194 -11.39 -9.28 -6.00
CA GLY A 194 -12.84 -9.39 -6.18
C GLY A 194 -13.48 -8.29 -7.00
N MET A 195 -14.76 -8.46 -7.31
CA MET A 195 -15.60 -7.46 -7.97
C MET A 195 -15.62 -6.16 -7.17
N ALA A 196 -15.48 -5.00 -7.84
CA ALA A 196 -15.58 -3.68 -7.24
C ALA A 196 -14.68 -3.46 -6.00
N ALA A 197 -13.54 -4.16 -5.93
CA ALA A 197 -12.65 -4.19 -4.76
C ALA A 197 -12.20 -2.79 -4.31
N PHE A 198 -12.12 -1.82 -5.22
CA PHE A 198 -11.63 -0.47 -4.94
C PHE A 198 -12.69 0.62 -5.11
N GLN A 199 -13.99 0.28 -5.14
CA GLN A 199 -15.07 1.25 -5.39
C GLN A 199 -15.10 2.43 -4.40
N ASP A 200 -14.61 2.22 -3.18
CA ASP A 200 -14.57 3.23 -2.11
C ASP A 200 -13.30 4.09 -2.15
N LEU A 201 -12.45 3.91 -3.17
CA LEU A 201 -11.18 4.63 -3.37
C LEU A 201 -11.16 5.44 -4.68
N PRO A 202 -12.09 6.39 -4.88
CA PRO A 202 -12.25 7.12 -6.15
C PRO A 202 -11.05 8.01 -6.51
N SER A 203 -10.23 8.39 -5.52
CA SER A 203 -9.04 9.24 -5.68
C SER A 203 -7.76 8.46 -5.92
N LEU A 204 -7.81 7.13 -6.06
CA LEU A 204 -6.62 6.30 -6.22
C LEU A 204 -5.92 6.59 -7.56
N GLU A 205 -4.64 6.93 -7.49
CA GLU A 205 -3.80 7.32 -8.63
C GLU A 205 -2.76 6.23 -8.97
N SER A 206 -2.27 5.50 -7.97
CA SER A 206 -1.27 4.44 -8.12
C SER A 206 -1.58 3.24 -7.22
N LEU A 207 -1.57 2.05 -7.82
CA LEU A 207 -1.94 0.79 -7.19
C LEU A 207 -0.90 -0.29 -7.53
N GLY A 208 -0.22 -0.79 -6.50
CA GLY A 208 0.81 -1.82 -6.60
C GLY A 208 0.35 -3.16 -6.03
N PHE A 209 0.54 -4.23 -6.80
CA PHE A 209 0.39 -5.63 -6.41
C PHE A 209 1.56 -6.49 -6.92
N GLU A 210 2.71 -5.88 -7.21
CA GLU A 210 3.87 -6.63 -7.69
C GLU A 210 4.28 -7.71 -6.68
N GLY A 211 4.76 -8.87 -7.14
CA GLY A 211 5.30 -9.90 -6.24
C GLY A 211 4.25 -10.60 -5.36
N ASN A 212 2.98 -10.59 -5.77
CA ASN A 212 1.90 -11.32 -5.11
C ASN A 212 1.69 -12.73 -5.72
N LYS A 213 0.58 -13.37 -5.38
CA LYS A 213 0.19 -14.70 -5.86
C LYS A 213 -1.11 -14.65 -6.68
N LEU A 214 -1.39 -13.50 -7.31
CA LEU A 214 -2.63 -13.28 -8.04
C LEU A 214 -2.72 -14.27 -9.21
N SER A 215 -3.72 -15.14 -9.15
CA SER A 215 -4.04 -16.07 -10.24
C SER A 215 -5.30 -15.65 -10.99
N HIS A 216 -6.15 -14.84 -10.34
CA HIS A 216 -7.44 -14.42 -10.86
C HIS A 216 -7.75 -12.97 -10.45
N ILE A 217 -8.27 -12.19 -11.40
CA ILE A 217 -8.80 -10.85 -11.19
C ILE A 217 -10.20 -10.83 -11.77
N HIS A 218 -11.19 -10.42 -10.99
CA HIS A 218 -12.56 -10.25 -11.48
C HIS A 218 -12.60 -9.16 -12.57
N PRO A 219 -13.41 -9.29 -13.64
CA PRO A 219 -13.44 -8.29 -14.71
C PRO A 219 -13.71 -6.85 -14.25
N ASP A 220 -14.65 -6.70 -13.31
CA ASP A 220 -15.02 -5.41 -12.71
C ASP A 220 -14.24 -5.10 -11.43
N ALA A 221 -13.08 -5.72 -11.20
CA ALA A 221 -12.30 -5.51 -9.99
C ALA A 221 -11.89 -4.04 -9.76
N PHE A 222 -11.58 -3.35 -10.86
CA PHE A 222 -11.10 -1.96 -10.85
C PHE A 222 -12.19 -0.94 -11.21
N HIS A 223 -13.46 -1.34 -11.15
CA HIS A 223 -14.56 -0.40 -11.31
C HIS A 223 -14.51 0.69 -10.22
N GLY A 224 -14.82 1.93 -10.59
CA GLY A 224 -14.82 3.07 -9.67
C GLY A 224 -13.47 3.76 -9.49
N LEU A 225 -12.47 3.50 -10.36
CA LEU A 225 -11.13 4.08 -10.28
C LEU A 225 -10.84 5.11 -11.42
N PRO A 226 -11.56 6.23 -11.48
CA PRO A 226 -11.42 7.19 -12.58
C PRO A 226 -10.07 7.91 -12.59
N GLN A 227 -9.36 8.01 -11.46
CA GLN A 227 -8.07 8.70 -11.35
C GLN A 227 -6.86 7.77 -11.50
N LEU A 228 -7.07 6.46 -11.64
CA LEU A 228 -5.97 5.51 -11.64
C LEU A 228 -5.09 5.72 -12.88
N SER A 229 -3.83 6.04 -12.60
CA SER A 229 -2.80 6.33 -13.60
C SER A 229 -1.75 5.22 -13.67
N GLU A 230 -1.52 4.50 -12.58
CA GLU A 230 -0.51 3.46 -12.50
C GLU A 230 -1.09 2.18 -11.87
N LEU A 231 -0.97 1.08 -12.59
CA LEU A 231 -1.37 -0.25 -12.13
C LEU A 231 -0.23 -1.23 -12.35
N ILE A 232 0.37 -1.72 -11.26
CA ILE A 232 1.48 -2.68 -11.32
C ILE A 232 1.01 -4.04 -10.81
N LEU A 233 1.01 -5.02 -11.70
CA LEU A 233 0.59 -6.41 -11.48
C LEU A 233 1.72 -7.40 -11.82
N GLY A 234 2.97 -6.91 -11.88
CA GLY A 234 4.13 -7.71 -12.20
C GLY A 234 4.35 -8.87 -11.21
N LYS A 235 5.12 -9.89 -11.58
CA LYS A 235 5.53 -11.00 -10.69
C LYS A 235 4.33 -11.66 -9.98
N ASN A 236 3.33 -12.05 -10.77
CA ASN A 236 2.12 -12.73 -10.31
C ASN A 236 1.91 -14.05 -11.08
N GLN A 237 0.73 -14.66 -10.96
CA GLN A 237 0.41 -15.97 -11.55
C GLN A 237 -0.74 -15.87 -12.56
N LEU A 238 -0.94 -14.69 -13.17
CA LEU A 238 -2.05 -14.45 -14.09
C LEU A 238 -1.78 -15.11 -15.44
N SER A 239 -2.71 -15.93 -15.92
CA SER A 239 -2.63 -16.58 -17.24
C SER A 239 -3.62 -16.02 -18.27
N SER A 240 -4.58 -15.19 -17.83
CA SER A 240 -5.60 -14.57 -18.68
C SER A 240 -5.81 -13.11 -18.33
N PHE A 241 -5.85 -12.23 -19.33
CA PHE A 241 -6.09 -10.81 -19.14
C PHE A 241 -7.60 -10.51 -19.15
N ASN A 242 -8.19 -10.28 -17.97
CA ASN A 242 -9.64 -10.07 -17.80
C ASN A 242 -10.00 -8.63 -17.37
N ILE A 243 -9.05 -7.70 -17.41
CA ILE A 243 -9.23 -6.33 -16.88
C ILE A 243 -10.06 -5.48 -17.86
N GLN A 244 -11.14 -4.86 -17.37
CA GLN A 244 -11.96 -3.90 -18.13
C GLN A 244 -11.26 -2.54 -18.24
N LEU A 245 -10.29 -2.40 -19.15
CA LEU A 245 -9.49 -1.17 -19.31
C LEU A 245 -10.31 0.09 -19.62
N LYS A 246 -11.53 -0.05 -20.15
CA LYS A 246 -12.47 1.08 -20.35
C LYS A 246 -12.83 1.81 -19.06
N GLU A 247 -12.74 1.15 -17.91
CA GLU A 247 -13.03 1.72 -16.59
C GLU A 247 -11.83 2.53 -16.05
N LEU A 248 -10.69 2.51 -16.73
CA LEU A 248 -9.43 3.15 -16.34
C LEU A 248 -9.02 4.22 -17.37
N PRO A 249 -9.80 5.30 -17.54
CA PRO A 249 -9.60 6.26 -18.63
C PRO A 249 -8.25 7.00 -18.56
N ASN A 250 -7.69 7.15 -17.37
CA ASN A 250 -6.45 7.88 -17.11
C ASN A 250 -5.21 6.97 -16.96
N LEU A 251 -5.34 5.67 -17.27
CA LEU A 251 -4.23 4.72 -17.11
C LEU A 251 -3.04 5.12 -17.98
N TYR A 252 -1.94 5.47 -17.32
CA TYR A 252 -0.70 5.94 -17.91
C TYR A 252 0.36 4.82 -17.98
N ARG A 253 0.47 4.03 -16.92
CA ARG A 253 1.44 2.92 -16.80
C ARG A 253 0.75 1.63 -16.39
N LEU A 254 1.07 0.55 -17.10
CA LEU A 254 0.58 -0.80 -16.80
C LEU A 254 1.74 -1.80 -16.73
N GLY A 255 1.99 -2.35 -15.54
CA GLY A 255 2.95 -3.44 -15.36
C GLY A 255 2.24 -4.79 -15.33
N ILE A 256 2.52 -5.67 -16.30
CA ILE A 256 2.03 -7.07 -16.34
C ILE A 256 3.15 -8.09 -16.58
N ASN A 257 4.41 -7.65 -16.45
CA ASN A 257 5.61 -8.47 -16.58
C ASN A 257 5.62 -9.65 -15.61
N GLN A 258 6.35 -10.71 -15.92
CA GLN A 258 6.52 -11.86 -15.01
C GLN A 258 5.20 -12.45 -14.52
N ASN A 259 4.28 -12.68 -15.47
CA ASN A 259 3.06 -13.44 -15.28
C ASN A 259 3.12 -14.69 -16.18
N ARG A 260 1.98 -15.30 -16.45
CA ARG A 260 1.84 -16.53 -17.25
C ARG A 260 1.05 -16.29 -18.54
N PHE A 261 1.10 -15.07 -19.08
CA PHE A 261 0.37 -14.74 -20.30
C PHE A 261 1.03 -15.37 -21.53
N THR A 262 0.30 -16.24 -22.24
CA THR A 262 0.72 -16.78 -23.54
C THR A 262 0.17 -16.01 -24.73
N HIS A 263 -0.92 -15.28 -24.50
CA HIS A 263 -1.63 -14.49 -25.50
C HIS A 263 -2.46 -13.40 -24.80
N ILE A 264 -2.42 -12.18 -25.32
CA ILE A 264 -3.35 -11.11 -25.00
C ILE A 264 -3.71 -10.42 -26.32
N PRO A 265 -5.00 -10.36 -26.72
CA PRO A 265 -5.38 -9.67 -27.94
C PRO A 265 -5.04 -8.18 -27.84
N ILE A 266 -4.29 -7.64 -28.80
CA ILE A 266 -3.84 -6.25 -28.76
C ILE A 266 -5.00 -5.24 -28.74
N SER A 267 -6.14 -5.61 -29.34
CA SER A 267 -7.36 -4.79 -29.38
C SER A 267 -7.92 -4.45 -28.00
N VAL A 268 -7.58 -5.23 -26.96
CA VAL A 268 -7.99 -4.94 -25.58
C VAL A 268 -7.39 -3.60 -25.09
N PHE A 269 -6.22 -3.22 -25.58
CA PHE A 269 -5.53 -1.99 -25.17
C PHE A 269 -5.95 -0.75 -25.99
N ASP A 270 -6.69 -0.92 -27.09
CA ASP A 270 -7.09 0.19 -27.95
C ASP A 270 -7.97 1.23 -27.25
N VAL A 271 -8.70 0.81 -26.22
CA VAL A 271 -9.55 1.71 -25.40
C VAL A 271 -8.73 2.67 -24.54
N VAL A 272 -7.48 2.33 -24.20
CA VAL A 272 -6.56 3.16 -23.39
C VAL A 272 -5.37 3.70 -24.19
N ARG A 273 -5.33 3.50 -25.52
CA ARG A 273 -4.19 3.92 -26.36
C ARG A 273 -3.83 5.41 -26.28
N ASN A 274 -4.78 6.27 -25.89
CA ASN A 274 -4.55 7.71 -25.79
C ASN A 274 -3.91 8.10 -24.45
N SER A 275 -4.27 7.41 -23.37
CA SER A 275 -3.79 7.67 -22.00
C SER A 275 -2.52 6.89 -21.67
N LEU A 276 -2.43 5.63 -22.10
CA LEU A 276 -1.29 4.76 -21.83
C LEU A 276 -0.02 5.32 -22.49
N LYS A 277 1.09 5.27 -21.75
CA LYS A 277 2.42 5.67 -22.22
C LYS A 277 3.47 4.61 -21.98
N GLU A 278 3.25 3.72 -21.02
CA GLU A 278 4.23 2.70 -20.68
C GLU A 278 3.53 1.39 -20.32
N ILE A 279 3.96 0.29 -20.93
CA ILE A 279 3.49 -1.06 -20.61
C ILE A 279 4.65 -2.03 -20.47
N TRP A 280 4.67 -2.81 -19.40
CA TRP A 280 5.70 -3.81 -19.15
C TRP A 280 5.13 -5.21 -19.35
N ILE A 281 5.66 -5.94 -20.33
CA ILE A 281 5.17 -7.29 -20.69
C ILE A 281 6.27 -8.36 -20.62
N TYR A 282 7.52 -7.96 -20.37
CA TYR A 282 8.67 -8.85 -20.34
C TYR A 282 8.49 -10.03 -19.38
N SER A 283 9.22 -11.12 -19.64
CA SER A 283 9.19 -12.34 -18.84
C SER A 283 7.79 -12.95 -18.68
N ASN A 284 6.93 -12.78 -19.68
CA ASN A 284 5.76 -13.63 -19.88
C ASN A 284 6.05 -14.66 -20.97
N PRO A 285 5.44 -15.84 -20.92
CA PRO A 285 5.54 -16.84 -21.98
C PRO A 285 4.71 -16.46 -23.23
N LEU A 286 4.76 -15.20 -23.67
CA LEU A 286 4.01 -14.71 -24.83
C LEU A 286 4.53 -15.36 -26.11
N GLN A 287 3.63 -15.64 -27.06
CA GLN A 287 4.03 -16.03 -28.41
C GLN A 287 4.86 -14.92 -29.08
N CYS A 288 5.85 -15.30 -29.89
CA CYS A 288 6.71 -14.31 -30.57
C CYS A 288 5.90 -13.35 -31.43
N SER A 289 4.90 -13.85 -32.16
CA SER A 289 3.96 -13.04 -32.94
C SER A 289 3.16 -12.06 -32.08
N CYS A 290 2.80 -12.42 -30.85
CA CYS A 290 2.14 -11.51 -29.91
C CYS A 290 3.08 -10.40 -29.44
N VAL A 291 4.36 -10.71 -29.19
CA VAL A 291 5.37 -9.71 -28.84
C VAL A 291 5.53 -8.70 -29.99
N ASP A 292 5.60 -9.18 -31.24
CA ASP A 292 5.67 -8.32 -32.42
C ASP A 292 4.44 -7.40 -32.53
N GLU A 293 3.23 -7.94 -32.30
CA GLU A 293 1.99 -7.14 -32.27
C GLU A 293 2.06 -6.02 -31.21
N PHE A 294 2.55 -6.31 -30.00
CA PHE A 294 2.73 -5.30 -28.97
C PHE A 294 3.72 -4.21 -29.39
N VAL A 295 4.87 -4.58 -29.96
CA VAL A 295 5.89 -3.62 -30.40
C VAL A 295 5.36 -2.73 -31.51
N ILE A 296 4.76 -3.30 -32.55
CA ILE A 296 4.18 -2.56 -33.68
C ILE A 296 3.07 -1.62 -33.18
N TRP A 297 2.21 -2.09 -32.28
CA TRP A 297 1.17 -1.27 -31.67
C TRP A 297 1.75 -0.12 -30.84
N GLY A 298 2.78 -0.39 -30.05
CA GLY A 298 3.47 0.61 -29.25
C GLY A 298 4.09 1.72 -30.09
N GLU A 299 4.80 1.35 -31.16
CA GLU A 299 5.37 2.30 -32.13
C GLU A 299 4.29 3.16 -32.79
N LYS A 300 3.19 2.54 -33.22
CA LYS A 300 2.07 3.21 -33.88
C LYS A 300 1.41 4.28 -33.00
N TYR A 301 1.30 4.04 -31.69
CA TYR A 301 0.60 4.92 -30.76
C TYR A 301 1.53 5.69 -29.81
N ASN A 302 2.85 5.61 -30.03
CA ASN A 302 3.88 6.24 -29.19
C ASN A 302 3.76 5.84 -27.70
N ILE A 303 3.76 4.52 -27.48
CA ILE A 303 3.70 3.87 -26.17
C ILE A 303 4.98 3.05 -25.97
N GLU A 304 5.67 3.27 -24.87
CA GLU A 304 6.86 2.51 -24.50
C GLU A 304 6.46 1.10 -24.07
N VAL A 305 6.75 0.13 -24.91
CA VAL A 305 6.57 -1.29 -24.58
C VAL A 305 7.89 -1.82 -24.03
N ARG A 306 7.91 -2.21 -22.76
CA ARG A 306 9.03 -2.94 -22.15
C ARG A 306 8.79 -4.43 -22.27
N TRP A 307 9.29 -4.98 -23.36
CA TRP A 307 9.21 -6.41 -23.70
C TRP A 307 10.53 -7.15 -23.47
N LYS A 308 11.62 -6.42 -23.22
CA LYS A 308 12.92 -6.95 -22.78
C LYS A 308 13.24 -6.49 -21.37
N CYS A 309 14.06 -7.29 -20.69
CA CYS A 309 14.69 -6.88 -19.44
C CYS A 309 16.16 -6.59 -19.72
N GLU A 310 16.58 -5.33 -19.57
CA GLU A 310 17.95 -4.87 -19.87
C GLU A 310 18.40 -5.29 -21.30
N ASP A 311 19.68 -5.66 -21.46
CA ASP A 311 20.28 -6.11 -22.71
C ASP A 311 20.09 -7.63 -22.97
N ARG A 312 19.14 -8.29 -22.28
CA ARG A 312 18.98 -9.75 -22.35
C ARG A 312 18.21 -10.21 -23.58
N GLU A 313 18.47 -11.46 -23.97
CA GLU A 313 17.75 -12.12 -25.07
C GLU A 313 16.25 -12.27 -24.76
N ILE A 314 15.45 -12.18 -25.82
CA ILE A 314 14.00 -12.33 -25.74
C ILE A 314 13.67 -13.81 -25.78
N TYR A 315 12.92 -14.28 -24.80
CA TYR A 315 12.30 -15.59 -24.85
C TYR A 315 10.81 -15.42 -25.13
N CYS A 316 10.32 -16.06 -26.18
CA CYS A 316 8.93 -16.08 -26.58
C CYS A 316 8.57 -17.48 -27.10
N LEU A 317 7.29 -17.83 -27.03
CA LEU A 317 6.82 -19.14 -27.45
C LEU A 317 6.61 -19.22 -28.96
N LEU A 318 7.00 -20.34 -29.53
CA LEU A 318 6.62 -20.76 -30.89
C LEU A 318 5.65 -21.95 -30.77
N PRO A 319 4.47 -21.89 -31.41
CA PRO A 319 3.51 -23.00 -31.35
C PRO A 319 4.05 -24.22 -32.11
N LEU A 320 3.73 -25.41 -31.61
CA LEU A 320 4.16 -26.69 -32.20
C LEU A 320 3.58 -26.92 -33.60
N SER A 321 2.44 -26.28 -33.92
CA SER A 321 1.81 -26.31 -35.24
C SER A 321 2.63 -25.58 -36.32
N GLY A 322 3.56 -24.70 -35.93
CA GLY A 322 4.28 -23.81 -36.85
C GLY A 322 3.45 -22.61 -37.31
N GLU A 323 2.25 -22.41 -36.77
CA GLU A 323 1.44 -21.22 -37.03
C GLU A 323 2.13 -19.94 -36.52
N THR A 324 1.97 -18.84 -37.25
CA THR A 324 2.70 -17.58 -36.97
C THR A 324 1.78 -16.46 -36.48
N ASP A 325 0.49 -16.71 -36.31
CA ASP A 325 -0.47 -15.73 -35.81
C ASP A 325 -0.48 -15.69 -34.27
N CYS A 326 -0.71 -14.50 -33.71
CA CYS A 326 -0.93 -14.33 -32.28
C CYS A 326 -2.37 -14.74 -31.94
N ALA A 327 -2.55 -15.97 -31.47
CA ALA A 327 -3.88 -16.49 -31.14
C ALA A 327 -3.91 -17.15 -29.76
N LYS A 328 -5.13 -17.28 -29.21
CA LYS A 328 -5.34 -18.03 -27.98
C LYS A 328 -5.10 -19.52 -28.23
N ARG A 329 -4.15 -20.09 -27.50
CA ARG A 329 -3.74 -21.50 -27.59
C ARG A 329 -3.64 -22.12 -26.19
N GLY A 330 -3.89 -23.43 -26.09
CA GLY A 330 -3.68 -24.19 -24.88
C GLY A 330 -2.19 -24.40 -24.59
N GLU A 331 -1.83 -24.61 -23.32
CA GLU A 331 -0.43 -24.85 -22.91
C GLU A 331 0.19 -26.08 -23.62
N SER A 332 -0.62 -27.10 -23.95
CA SER A 332 -0.20 -28.30 -24.67
C SER A 332 0.23 -28.04 -26.13
N GLU A 333 -0.07 -26.86 -26.68
CA GLU A 333 0.32 -26.46 -28.03
C GLU A 333 1.73 -25.86 -28.07
N PHE A 334 2.42 -25.79 -26.92
CA PHE A 334 3.78 -25.30 -26.77
C PHE A 334 4.68 -26.36 -26.14
N ASN A 335 6.00 -26.21 -26.31
CA ASN A 335 6.95 -27.09 -25.64
C ASN A 335 6.99 -26.77 -24.15
N ALA A 336 6.52 -27.71 -23.32
CA ALA A 336 6.43 -27.56 -21.86
C ALA A 336 7.76 -27.15 -21.21
N THR A 337 8.90 -27.60 -21.76
CA THR A 337 10.25 -27.25 -21.27
C THR A 337 10.47 -25.74 -21.26
N TYR A 338 9.88 -24.99 -22.20
CA TYR A 338 10.07 -23.55 -22.30
C TYR A 338 9.14 -22.77 -21.35
N ILE A 339 7.97 -23.30 -21.01
CA ILE A 339 7.00 -22.61 -20.14
C ILE A 339 7.57 -22.45 -18.73
N ASP A 340 8.25 -23.49 -18.22
CA ASP A 340 8.83 -23.47 -16.87
C ASP A 340 10.00 -22.50 -16.72
N LEU A 341 10.64 -22.12 -17.83
CA LEU A 341 11.77 -21.18 -17.82
C LEU A 341 11.29 -19.77 -17.40
N PHE A 342 10.06 -19.37 -17.72
CA PHE A 342 9.57 -18.01 -17.45
C PHE A 342 9.33 -17.69 -15.97
N GLN A 343 9.66 -18.60 -15.04
CA GLN A 343 9.48 -18.42 -13.60
C GLN A 343 10.58 -17.58 -12.93
N SER A 344 11.72 -17.32 -13.58
CA SER A 344 12.81 -16.50 -13.02
C SER A 344 12.76 -15.04 -13.49
N GLU A 345 13.20 -14.12 -12.62
CA GLU A 345 13.46 -12.72 -12.99
C GLU A 345 14.40 -12.63 -14.19
N CYS A 346 13.88 -12.08 -15.28
CA CYS A 346 14.66 -11.75 -16.47
C CYS A 346 15.52 -12.93 -16.92
N LEU A 347 14.84 -14.04 -17.24
CA LEU A 347 15.39 -15.26 -17.81
C LEU A 347 16.76 -15.07 -18.48
N VAL A 348 17.80 -15.62 -17.87
CA VAL A 348 19.09 -15.88 -18.50
C VAL A 348 19.11 -17.37 -18.75
N LEU A 349 19.13 -17.79 -20.00
CA LEU A 349 19.46 -19.17 -20.37
C LEU A 349 20.88 -19.24 -20.91
#